data_AF-A0A6A9SDU2-F1
#
_entry.id   AF-A0A6A9SDU2-F1
#
_cell.length_a   1.000
_cell.length_b   1.000
_cell.length_c   1.000
_cell.angle_alpha   90.00
_cell.angle_beta   90.00
_cell.angle_gamma   90.00
#
_symmetry.space_group_name_H-M   'P 1'
#
loop_
_entity.id
_entity.type
_entity.pdbx_description
1 polymer ?
#
loop_
_entity_poly.entity_id
_entity_poly.type
_entity_poly.pdbx_seq_one_letter_code
_entity_poly.pdbx_strand_id
1 'polypeptide(L)'
;MTEYTIVHDAIQEADWFQRLADDLAGATISRLDDDAPEAVLEIASYDRPDVILLADDDPVLVVEKTGHVPTGKNPLQRVARLVKAAELGVPGVFFVPYAAKKHGENASKTNLNYRAIQALRRIEAVNDTPMLIPPWPTDDDYELVHDGSEDELVGRFVTQFLRNGCDPDVPAADEIREQSERGAERILSEYAPYERPPNSVAIRPTEDVVAQHDGLPGSGSFRTDRDETVVCEFGFRTRRTDPYVGAQFAYDYLYCRTGPSVADRDRNLVLDMPELDRETWFDYHPYKPGNKTALWYACADALVLSDDVLTDFAQFRQGDRGRIDQYR
;
A
#
# COMPACT_ATOMS: atom_id res chain seq x y z
N MET A 1 -28.83 12.73 12.23
CA MET A 1 -28.52 11.57 11.37
C MET A 1 -27.15 11.89 10.81
N THR A 2 -26.21 10.95 10.89
CA THR A 2 -24.88 11.11 10.32
C THR A 2 -25.00 11.30 8.81
N GLU A 3 -24.31 12.30 8.27
CA GLU A 3 -24.22 12.52 6.83
C GLU A 3 -23.00 11.78 6.28
N TYR A 4 -23.23 10.90 5.31
CA TYR A 4 -22.16 10.14 4.68
C TYR A 4 -21.80 10.73 3.32
N THR A 5 -20.49 10.83 3.05
CA THR A 5 -19.96 11.17 1.73
C THR A 5 -19.00 10.09 1.27
N ILE A 6 -19.26 9.53 0.09
CA ILE A 6 -18.40 8.56 -0.59
C ILE A 6 -17.54 9.33 -1.58
N VAL A 7 -16.26 9.51 -1.24
CA VAL A 7 -15.28 10.08 -2.15
C VAL A 7 -14.64 8.95 -2.96
N HIS A 8 -14.51 9.11 -4.27
CA HIS A 8 -14.05 8.04 -5.15
C HIS A 8 -13.03 8.47 -6.21
N ASP A 9 -12.16 7.56 -6.63
CA ASP A 9 -11.32 7.76 -7.83
C ASP A 9 -12.11 7.44 -9.11
N ALA A 10 -12.95 6.39 -9.09
CA ALA A 10 -13.79 5.95 -10.20
C ALA A 10 -15.26 5.75 -9.77
N ILE A 11 -16.21 6.24 -10.57
CA ILE A 11 -17.63 6.26 -10.20
C ILE A 11 -18.21 4.85 -9.98
N GLN A 12 -17.69 3.86 -10.71
CA GLN A 12 -18.14 2.46 -10.57
C GLN A 12 -17.85 1.91 -9.17
N GLU A 13 -16.77 2.37 -8.53
CA GLU A 13 -16.41 1.96 -7.17
C GLU A 13 -17.29 2.66 -6.12
N ALA A 14 -17.67 3.92 -6.35
CA ALA A 14 -18.69 4.58 -5.53
C ALA A 14 -20.06 3.89 -5.63
N ASP A 15 -20.50 3.58 -6.86
CA ASP A 15 -21.79 2.91 -7.11
C ASP A 15 -21.83 1.51 -6.50
N TRP A 16 -20.71 0.79 -6.53
CA TRP A 16 -20.56 -0.49 -5.84
C TRP A 16 -20.63 -0.31 -4.32
N PHE A 17 -19.78 0.56 -3.76
CA PHE A 17 -19.68 0.76 -2.32
C PHE A 17 -20.98 1.25 -1.69
N GLN A 18 -21.70 2.17 -2.37
CA GLN A 18 -23.00 2.67 -1.92
C GLN A 18 -24.05 1.55 -1.80
N ARG A 19 -23.98 0.52 -2.65
CA ARG A 19 -24.94 -0.60 -2.65
C ARG A 19 -24.62 -1.67 -1.60
N LEU A 20 -23.47 -1.60 -0.93
CA LEU A 20 -23.08 -2.56 0.09
C LEU A 20 -23.92 -2.47 1.38
N ALA A 21 -24.52 -1.31 1.67
CA ALA A 21 -25.32 -1.09 2.87
C ALA A 21 -26.46 -0.09 2.62
N ASP A 22 -27.67 -0.41 3.08
CA ASP A 22 -28.85 0.47 2.98
C ASP A 22 -28.61 1.84 3.65
N ASP A 23 -27.80 1.85 4.71
CA ASP A 23 -27.38 3.05 5.46
C ASP A 23 -26.64 4.07 4.57
N LEU A 24 -26.10 3.65 3.40
CA LEU A 24 -25.42 4.51 2.42
C LEU A 24 -26.32 4.95 1.26
N ALA A 25 -27.59 4.52 1.19
CA ALA A 25 -28.47 4.81 0.05
C ALA A 25 -28.68 6.32 -0.21
N GLY A 26 -28.54 7.15 0.83
CA GLY A 26 -28.61 8.62 0.74
C GLY A 26 -27.26 9.33 0.77
N ALA A 27 -26.13 8.60 0.73
CA ALA A 27 -24.81 9.19 0.82
C ALA A 27 -24.51 10.10 -0.38
N THR A 28 -23.84 11.23 -0.12
CA THR A 28 -23.32 12.11 -1.17
C THR A 28 -22.18 11.42 -1.88
N ILE A 29 -22.12 11.52 -3.21
CA ILE A 29 -21.01 10.98 -4.02
C ILE A 29 -20.15 12.14 -4.48
N SER A 30 -18.85 12.09 -4.18
CA SER A 30 -17.88 13.11 -4.59
C SER A 30 -16.69 12.47 -5.30
N ARG A 31 -16.13 13.17 -6.28
CA ARG A 31 -14.91 12.74 -6.94
C ARG A 31 -13.69 13.12 -6.09
N LEU A 32 -12.67 12.27 -6.11
CA LEU A 32 -11.33 12.62 -5.64
C LEU A 32 -10.62 13.46 -6.71
N ASP A 33 -10.54 14.76 -6.45
CA ASP A 33 -9.78 15.73 -7.26
C ASP A 33 -8.94 16.65 -6.36
N ASP A 34 -8.27 17.62 -6.98
CA ASP A 34 -7.34 18.51 -6.27
C ASP A 34 -8.07 19.55 -5.39
N ASP A 35 -9.41 19.67 -5.51
CA ASP A 35 -10.26 20.56 -4.72
C ASP A 35 -10.96 19.82 -3.56
N ALA A 36 -10.67 18.53 -3.38
CA ALA A 36 -11.21 17.73 -2.28
C ALA A 36 -10.81 18.29 -0.89
N PRO A 37 -11.59 17.99 0.17
CA PRO A 37 -11.26 18.41 1.52
C PRO A 37 -9.82 18.02 1.93
N GLU A 38 -9.19 18.83 2.78
CA GLU A 38 -7.78 18.65 3.15
C GLU A 38 -7.50 17.26 3.75
N ALA A 39 -8.41 16.73 4.58
CA ALA A 39 -8.29 15.39 5.15
C ALA A 39 -8.30 14.28 4.09
N VAL A 40 -9.09 14.45 3.01
CA VAL A 40 -9.16 13.53 1.88
C VAL A 40 -7.87 13.57 1.07
N LEU A 41 -7.38 14.79 0.76
CA LEU A 41 -6.10 14.97 0.06
C LEU A 41 -4.93 14.41 0.87
N GLU A 42 -5.01 14.52 2.19
CA GLU A 42 -4.00 13.97 3.08
C GLU A 42 -3.97 12.44 3.03
N ILE A 43 -5.12 11.76 3.07
CA ILE A 43 -5.22 10.30 2.86
C ILE A 43 -4.65 9.90 1.50
N ALA A 44 -4.97 10.65 0.44
CA ALA A 44 -4.54 10.34 -0.92
C ALA A 44 -3.09 10.78 -1.22
N SER A 45 -2.35 11.32 -0.25
CA SER A 45 -1.03 11.94 -0.46
C SER A 45 0.07 10.96 -0.87
N TYR A 46 -0.05 9.68 -0.49
CA TYR A 46 0.83 8.63 -0.99
C TYR A 46 0.33 8.09 -2.33
N ASP A 47 -0.75 7.33 -2.35
CA ASP A 47 -1.39 6.89 -3.59
C ASP A 47 -2.90 6.96 -3.43
N ARG A 48 -3.62 7.14 -4.53
CA ARG A 48 -5.08 7.35 -4.51
C ARG A 48 -5.80 6.02 -4.23
N PRO A 49 -6.57 5.89 -3.14
CA PRO A 49 -7.44 4.74 -2.93
C PRO A 49 -8.69 4.82 -3.81
N ASP A 50 -9.38 3.70 -3.97
CA ASP A 50 -10.59 3.66 -4.81
C ASP A 50 -11.77 4.38 -4.14
N VAL A 51 -11.93 4.23 -2.81
CA VAL A 51 -12.98 4.88 -2.00
C VAL A 51 -12.44 5.41 -0.67
N ILE A 52 -12.89 6.60 -0.28
CA ILE A 52 -12.75 7.17 1.07
C ILE A 52 -14.16 7.53 1.54
N LEU A 53 -14.60 6.93 2.65
CA LEU A 53 -15.88 7.26 3.28
C LEU A 53 -15.67 8.33 4.34
N LEU A 54 -16.47 9.39 4.27
CA LEU A 54 -16.58 10.42 5.29
C LEU A 54 -17.89 10.25 6.07
N ALA A 55 -17.84 10.46 7.38
CA ALA A 55 -18.99 10.62 8.25
C ALA A 55 -18.92 12.02 8.88
N ASP A 56 -19.90 12.86 8.60
CA ASP A 56 -19.93 14.26 9.05
C ASP A 56 -18.61 15.02 8.72
N ASP A 57 -18.13 14.83 7.48
CA ASP A 57 -16.86 15.35 6.90
C ASP A 57 -15.55 14.73 7.43
N ASP A 58 -15.60 13.86 8.44
CA ASP A 58 -14.42 13.17 8.96
C ASP A 58 -14.19 11.82 8.23
N PRO A 59 -12.96 11.52 7.76
CA PRO A 59 -12.68 10.22 7.16
C PRO A 59 -12.77 9.08 8.18
N VAL A 60 -13.57 8.07 7.84
CA VAL A 60 -13.82 6.94 8.74
C VAL A 60 -13.43 5.58 8.15
N LEU A 61 -13.30 5.47 6.82
CA LEU A 61 -12.92 4.21 6.18
C LEU A 61 -12.26 4.48 4.82
N VAL A 62 -11.20 3.73 4.51
CA VAL A 62 -10.60 3.69 3.18
C VAL A 62 -10.73 2.29 2.59
N VAL A 63 -11.15 2.20 1.33
CA VAL A 63 -11.32 0.93 0.63
C VAL A 63 -10.53 0.93 -0.67
N GLU A 64 -9.75 -0.14 -0.84
CA GLU A 64 -9.05 -0.49 -2.05
C GLU A 64 -9.62 -1.81 -2.57
N LYS A 65 -10.08 -1.84 -3.82
CA LYS A 65 -10.73 -2.99 -4.43
C LYS A 65 -10.03 -3.39 -5.72
N THR A 66 -9.76 -4.68 -5.89
CA THR A 66 -9.21 -5.17 -7.15
C THR A 66 -9.68 -6.58 -7.47
N GLY A 67 -10.43 -6.72 -8.56
CA GLY A 67 -10.70 -8.00 -9.22
C GLY A 67 -9.60 -8.42 -10.20
N HIS A 68 -8.41 -7.81 -10.17
CA HIS A 68 -7.31 -8.23 -11.04
C HIS A 68 -6.64 -9.51 -10.51
N VAL A 69 -6.22 -10.38 -11.43
CA VAL A 69 -5.42 -11.57 -11.10
C VAL A 69 -4.17 -11.14 -10.33
N PRO A 70 -3.91 -11.67 -9.12
CA PRO A 70 -2.95 -11.11 -8.17
C PRO A 70 -1.51 -11.54 -8.50
N THR A 71 -1.01 -11.09 -9.64
CA THR A 71 0.26 -11.50 -10.23
C THR A 71 1.46 -10.71 -9.68
N GLY A 72 2.48 -11.44 -9.20
CA GLY A 72 3.79 -10.88 -8.89
C GLY A 72 3.77 -9.75 -7.85
N LYS A 73 4.23 -8.56 -8.23
CA LYS A 73 4.27 -7.35 -7.39
C LYS A 73 2.98 -6.53 -7.44
N ASN A 74 2.00 -6.93 -8.26
CA ASN A 74 0.80 -6.11 -8.48
C ASN A 74 -0.02 -5.86 -7.22
N PRO A 75 -0.20 -6.82 -6.30
CA PRO A 75 -0.89 -6.55 -5.04
C PRO A 75 -0.06 -5.69 -4.08
N LEU A 76 1.27 -5.89 -4.04
CA LEU A 76 2.17 -5.11 -3.19
C LEU A 76 2.14 -3.61 -3.52
N GLN A 77 1.98 -3.24 -4.79
CA GLN A 77 1.94 -1.83 -5.18
C GLN A 77 0.71 -1.09 -4.62
N ARG A 78 -0.39 -1.81 -4.39
CA ARG A 78 -1.65 -1.21 -3.90
C ARG A 78 -1.63 -0.95 -2.40
N VAL A 79 -0.70 -1.56 -1.67
CA VAL A 79 -0.53 -1.34 -0.22
C VAL A 79 -0.34 0.14 0.10
N ALA A 80 0.39 0.89 -0.75
CA ALA A 80 0.64 2.32 -0.57
C ALA A 80 -0.65 3.17 -0.46
N ARG A 81 -1.76 2.72 -1.06
CA ARG A 81 -3.06 3.40 -1.02
C ARG A 81 -3.76 3.32 0.35
N LEU A 82 -3.31 2.41 1.21
CA LEU A 82 -3.87 2.20 2.56
C LEU A 82 -2.94 2.69 3.68
N VAL A 83 -1.65 2.86 3.40
CA VAL A 83 -0.66 3.24 4.42
C VAL A 83 -1.03 4.56 5.09
N LYS A 84 -1.39 5.57 4.31
CA LYS A 84 -1.65 6.89 4.87
C LYS A 84 -2.91 6.93 5.72
N ALA A 85 -3.92 6.13 5.37
CA ALA A 85 -5.10 5.92 6.20
C ALA A 85 -4.70 5.33 7.56
N ALA A 86 -3.87 4.28 7.57
CA ALA A 86 -3.35 3.68 8.79
C ALA A 86 -2.56 4.68 9.66
N GLU A 87 -1.65 5.45 9.06
CA GLU A 87 -0.86 6.48 9.76
C GLU A 87 -1.75 7.56 10.41
N LEU A 88 -2.98 7.76 9.91
CA LEU A 88 -3.96 8.73 10.41
C LEU A 88 -5.01 8.12 11.34
N GLY A 89 -4.94 6.83 11.67
CA GLY A 89 -5.95 6.17 12.50
C GLY A 89 -7.25 5.81 11.77
N VAL A 90 -7.26 5.86 10.44
CA VAL A 90 -8.43 5.54 9.61
C VAL A 90 -8.36 4.07 9.16
N PRO A 91 -9.33 3.22 9.54
CA PRO A 91 -9.39 1.83 9.13
C PRO A 91 -9.35 1.64 7.61
N GLY A 92 -8.75 0.54 7.17
CA GLY A 92 -8.57 0.20 5.76
C GLY A 92 -9.17 -1.16 5.40
N VAL A 93 -9.68 -1.28 4.18
CA VAL A 93 -10.13 -2.54 3.58
C VAL A 93 -9.39 -2.77 2.26
N PHE A 94 -8.72 -3.92 2.12
CA PHE A 94 -8.16 -4.38 0.86
C PHE A 94 -8.95 -5.57 0.32
N PHE A 95 -9.92 -5.31 -0.54
CA PHE A 95 -10.78 -6.35 -1.11
C PHE A 95 -10.14 -6.94 -2.37
N VAL A 96 -9.63 -8.17 -2.27
CA VAL A 96 -8.70 -8.76 -3.24
C VAL A 96 -8.88 -10.29 -3.36
N PRO A 97 -8.71 -10.89 -4.55
CA PRO A 97 -8.69 -12.35 -4.68
C PRO A 97 -7.42 -12.95 -4.08
N TYR A 98 -7.59 -14.00 -3.27
CA TYR A 98 -6.48 -14.74 -2.66
C TYR A 98 -5.86 -15.75 -3.64
N ALA A 99 -6.62 -16.16 -4.64
CA ALA A 99 -6.16 -16.84 -5.83
C ALA A 99 -7.05 -16.40 -7.00
N ALA A 100 -6.53 -16.37 -8.22
CA ALA A 100 -7.32 -16.22 -9.42
C ALA A 100 -6.60 -16.84 -10.61
N LYS A 101 -7.36 -17.23 -11.63
CA LYS A 101 -6.83 -17.80 -12.87
C LYS A 101 -6.28 -16.70 -13.76
N LYS A 102 -5.03 -16.86 -14.18
CA LYS A 102 -4.46 -16.08 -15.27
C LYS A 102 -4.95 -16.68 -16.59
N HIS A 103 -5.51 -15.87 -17.49
CA HIS A 103 -5.87 -16.29 -18.84
C HIS A 103 -4.72 -16.07 -19.84
N GLY A 104 -4.74 -16.85 -20.92
CA GLY A 104 -3.77 -16.77 -22.02
C GLY A 104 -3.05 -18.09 -22.27
N GLU A 105 -1.98 -18.05 -23.07
CA GLU A 105 -1.19 -19.23 -23.47
C GLU A 105 -0.63 -20.01 -22.27
N ASN A 106 -0.33 -19.32 -21.16
CA ASN A 106 0.17 -19.91 -19.91
C ASN A 106 -0.90 -19.83 -18.81
N ALA A 107 -2.11 -20.30 -19.11
CA ALA A 107 -3.21 -20.27 -18.16
C ALA A 107 -2.86 -21.05 -16.89
N SER A 108 -2.97 -20.39 -15.74
CA SER A 108 -2.55 -20.96 -14.47
C SER A 108 -3.20 -20.25 -13.29
N LYS A 109 -3.41 -20.98 -12.19
CA LYS A 109 -3.75 -20.39 -10.89
C LYS A 109 -2.61 -19.48 -10.44
N THR A 110 -2.95 -18.28 -10.01
CA THR A 110 -2.02 -17.33 -9.37
C THR A 110 -2.52 -17.02 -7.97
N ASN A 111 -1.67 -17.27 -6.97
CA ASN A 111 -1.95 -16.89 -5.58
C ASN A 111 -1.59 -15.42 -5.34
N LEU A 112 -2.35 -14.77 -4.45
CA LEU A 112 -1.97 -13.49 -3.85
C LEU A 112 -0.58 -13.58 -3.25
N ASN A 113 0.21 -12.52 -3.43
CA ASN A 113 1.52 -12.43 -2.81
C ASN A 113 1.33 -12.33 -1.29
N TYR A 114 1.70 -13.39 -0.57
CA TYR A 114 1.57 -13.47 0.89
C TYR A 114 2.21 -12.27 1.62
N ARG A 115 3.26 -11.68 1.04
CA ARG A 115 3.90 -10.49 1.61
C ARG A 115 2.99 -9.25 1.62
N ALA A 116 1.99 -9.16 0.73
CA ALA A 116 1.01 -8.06 0.77
C ALA A 116 0.11 -8.18 2.01
N ILE A 117 -0.32 -9.41 2.36
CA ILE A 117 -1.06 -9.68 3.59
C ILE A 117 -0.19 -9.33 4.81
N GLN A 118 1.05 -9.81 4.83
CA GLN A 118 1.97 -9.53 5.95
C GLN A 118 2.29 -8.04 6.09
N ALA A 119 2.43 -7.31 4.98
CA ALA A 119 2.66 -5.88 5.01
C ALA A 119 1.47 -5.15 5.67
N LEU A 120 0.23 -5.47 5.29
CA LEU A 120 -0.97 -4.86 5.90
C LEU A 120 -1.13 -5.23 7.37
N ARG A 121 -0.81 -6.46 7.78
CA ARG A 121 -0.78 -6.86 9.20
C ARG A 121 0.29 -6.09 9.99
N ARG A 122 1.44 -5.86 9.37
CA ARG A 122 2.51 -5.08 9.99
C ARG A 122 2.14 -3.61 10.09
N ILE A 123 1.47 -3.05 9.07
CA ILE A 123 0.88 -1.70 9.09
C ILE A 123 -0.14 -1.57 10.22
N GLU A 124 -1.07 -2.52 10.34
CA GLU A 124 -2.07 -2.57 11.42
C GLU A 124 -1.40 -2.56 12.80
N ALA A 125 -0.45 -3.47 13.03
CA ALA A 125 0.24 -3.58 14.30
C ALA A 125 1.09 -2.36 14.67
N VAL A 126 1.71 -1.70 13.68
CA VAL A 126 2.57 -0.54 13.90
C VAL A 126 1.77 0.73 14.17
N ASN A 127 0.62 0.89 13.51
CA ASN A 127 -0.22 2.09 13.61
C ASN A 127 -1.42 1.93 14.53
N ASP A 128 -1.62 0.74 15.13
CA ASP A 128 -2.79 0.40 15.95
C ASP A 128 -4.11 0.72 15.24
N THR A 129 -4.17 0.44 13.93
CA THR A 129 -5.28 0.81 13.05
C THR A 129 -5.72 -0.37 12.19
N PRO A 130 -6.98 -0.83 12.26
CA PRO A 130 -7.42 -2.05 11.57
C PRO A 130 -7.25 -2.03 10.05
N MET A 131 -6.54 -3.03 9.50
CA MET A 131 -6.36 -3.25 8.07
C MET A 131 -6.96 -4.60 7.67
N LEU A 132 -8.20 -4.58 7.20
CA LEU A 132 -8.98 -5.77 6.87
C LEU A 132 -8.75 -6.20 5.42
N ILE A 133 -8.71 -7.51 5.18
CA ILE A 133 -8.42 -8.09 3.86
C ILE A 133 -9.49 -9.14 3.52
N PRO A 134 -10.74 -8.71 3.23
CA PRO A 134 -11.78 -9.65 2.82
C PRO A 134 -11.35 -10.34 1.51
N PRO A 135 -11.51 -11.67 1.40
CA PRO A 135 -11.16 -12.38 0.18
C PRO A 135 -12.26 -12.18 -0.87
N TRP A 136 -11.85 -11.86 -2.10
CA TRP A 136 -12.74 -12.01 -3.26
C TRP A 136 -12.86 -13.50 -3.61
N PRO A 137 -14.06 -14.10 -3.62
CA PRO A 137 -14.25 -15.52 -3.86
C PRO A 137 -13.97 -15.93 -5.31
N THR A 138 -13.45 -17.14 -5.48
CA THR A 138 -13.33 -17.79 -6.78
C THR A 138 -14.05 -19.13 -6.81
N ASP A 139 -14.44 -19.55 -8.00
CA ASP A 139 -14.94 -20.91 -8.21
C ASP A 139 -13.81 -21.98 -8.18
N ASP A 140 -14.19 -23.24 -8.44
CA ASP A 140 -13.26 -24.37 -8.47
C ASP A 140 -12.19 -24.28 -9.57
N ASP A 141 -12.45 -23.47 -10.61
CA ASP A 141 -11.52 -23.20 -11.72
C ASP A 141 -10.67 -21.93 -11.48
N TYR A 142 -10.80 -21.31 -10.31
CA TYR A 142 -10.20 -20.04 -9.91
C TYR A 142 -10.68 -18.84 -10.75
N GLU A 143 -11.85 -18.93 -11.39
CA GLU A 143 -12.52 -17.79 -11.98
C GLU A 143 -13.11 -16.92 -10.88
N LEU A 144 -13.08 -15.60 -11.06
CA LEU A 144 -13.65 -14.67 -10.09
C LEU A 144 -15.17 -14.75 -10.10
N VAL A 145 -15.76 -14.84 -8.92
CA VAL A 145 -17.21 -14.80 -8.76
C VAL A 145 -17.70 -13.35 -8.89
N HIS A 146 -18.78 -13.18 -9.65
CA HIS A 146 -19.39 -11.88 -10.00
C HIS A 146 -20.93 -11.93 -9.94
N ASP A 147 -21.48 -12.79 -9.09
CA ASP A 147 -22.93 -13.01 -8.97
C ASP A 147 -23.57 -12.23 -7.80
N GLY A 148 -22.78 -11.41 -7.12
CA GLY A 148 -23.15 -10.62 -5.95
C GLY A 148 -22.76 -11.29 -4.62
N SER A 149 -22.45 -12.59 -4.62
CA SER A 149 -22.00 -13.27 -3.40
C SER A 149 -20.62 -12.79 -2.92
N GLU A 150 -19.81 -12.24 -3.82
CA GLU A 150 -18.52 -11.62 -3.48
C GLU A 150 -18.68 -10.44 -2.50
N ASP A 151 -19.82 -9.76 -2.54
CA ASP A 151 -20.07 -8.55 -1.75
C ASP A 151 -20.60 -8.86 -0.35
N GLU A 152 -21.07 -10.08 -0.08
CA GLU A 152 -21.82 -10.40 1.15
C GLU A 152 -21.04 -10.10 2.44
N LEU A 153 -19.77 -10.51 2.51
CA LEU A 153 -18.93 -10.31 3.70
C LEU A 153 -18.56 -8.84 3.87
N VAL A 154 -18.16 -8.17 2.78
CA VAL A 154 -17.79 -6.74 2.80
C VAL A 154 -19.01 -5.88 3.13
N GLY A 155 -20.17 -6.17 2.54
CA GLY A 155 -21.41 -5.45 2.82
C GLY A 155 -21.92 -5.68 4.25
N ARG A 156 -21.78 -6.90 4.77
CA ARG A 156 -22.06 -7.17 6.18
C ARG A 156 -21.12 -6.39 7.11
N PHE A 157 -19.83 -6.32 6.78
CA PHE A 157 -18.86 -5.48 7.50
C PHE A 157 -19.26 -4.01 7.46
N VAL A 158 -19.49 -3.42 6.28
CA VAL A 158 -19.87 -2.00 6.14
C VAL A 158 -21.16 -1.71 6.92
N THR A 159 -22.18 -2.56 6.79
CA THR A 159 -23.43 -2.39 7.54
C THR A 159 -23.22 -2.39 9.05
N GLN A 160 -22.42 -3.33 9.57
CA GLN A 160 -22.14 -3.41 11.01
C GLN A 160 -21.29 -2.23 11.47
N PHE A 161 -20.26 -1.88 10.72
CA PHE A 161 -19.35 -0.75 10.97
C PHE A 161 -20.13 0.57 11.11
N LEU A 162 -21.00 0.90 10.14
CA LEU A 162 -21.81 2.12 10.18
C LEU A 162 -22.75 2.15 11.39
N ARG A 163 -23.39 1.00 11.69
CA ARG A 163 -24.31 0.87 12.83
C ARG A 163 -23.61 0.87 14.18
N ASN A 164 -22.32 0.56 14.21
CA ASN A 164 -21.46 0.64 15.37
C ASN A 164 -20.79 2.01 15.51
N GLY A 165 -21.30 3.05 14.84
CA GLY A 165 -20.75 4.40 14.93
C GLY A 165 -19.38 4.54 14.25
N CYS A 166 -19.15 3.80 13.17
CA CYS A 166 -17.88 3.75 12.45
C CYS A 166 -16.71 3.18 13.29
N ASP A 167 -17.01 2.31 14.25
CA ASP A 167 -16.02 1.50 14.95
C ASP A 167 -15.87 0.14 14.23
N PRO A 168 -14.64 -0.23 13.78
CA PRO A 168 -14.37 -1.48 13.08
C PRO A 168 -14.41 -2.73 13.97
N ASP A 169 -14.57 -2.60 15.29
CA ASP A 169 -14.74 -3.73 16.22
C ASP A 169 -16.14 -4.35 16.11
N VAL A 170 -16.35 -5.10 15.03
CA VAL A 170 -17.62 -5.75 14.69
C VAL A 170 -17.41 -7.21 14.27
N PRO A 171 -18.40 -8.09 14.46
CA PRO A 171 -18.25 -9.52 14.16
C PRO A 171 -17.79 -9.85 12.74
N ALA A 172 -18.21 -9.08 11.74
CA ALA A 172 -17.77 -9.28 10.36
C ALA A 172 -16.29 -8.94 10.16
N ALA A 173 -15.72 -8.02 10.93
CA ALA A 173 -14.29 -7.74 10.90
C ALA A 173 -13.49 -8.94 11.42
N ASP A 174 -13.94 -9.58 12.49
CA ASP A 174 -13.31 -10.80 13.02
C ASP A 174 -13.37 -11.95 12.02
N GLU A 175 -14.51 -12.12 11.36
CA GLU A 175 -14.64 -13.12 10.29
C GLU A 175 -13.68 -12.83 9.13
N ILE A 176 -13.52 -11.57 8.72
CA ILE A 176 -12.52 -11.18 7.72
C ILE A 176 -11.10 -11.52 8.19
N ARG A 177 -10.77 -11.27 9.47
CA ARG A 177 -9.45 -11.61 10.03
C ARG A 177 -9.21 -13.12 9.98
N GLU A 178 -10.17 -13.92 10.40
CA GLU A 178 -10.09 -15.39 10.35
C GLU A 178 -9.91 -15.91 8.92
N GLN A 179 -10.70 -15.40 7.98
CA GLN A 179 -10.60 -15.80 6.57
C GLN A 179 -9.25 -15.39 5.96
N SER A 180 -8.77 -14.19 6.30
CA SER A 180 -7.47 -13.72 5.87
C SER A 180 -6.33 -14.59 6.41
N GLU A 181 -6.40 -15.02 7.68
CA GLU A 181 -5.40 -15.91 8.29
C GLU A 181 -5.38 -17.28 7.61
N ARG A 182 -6.53 -17.93 7.47
CA ARG A 182 -6.65 -19.21 6.75
C ARG A 182 -6.16 -19.09 5.31
N GLY A 183 -6.49 -17.99 4.65
CA GLY A 183 -6.05 -17.70 3.29
C GLY A 183 -4.54 -17.52 3.19
N ALA A 184 -3.92 -16.82 4.15
CA ALA A 184 -2.47 -16.63 4.21
C ALA A 184 -1.73 -17.95 4.46
N GLU A 185 -2.22 -18.78 5.39
CA GLU A 185 -1.69 -20.12 5.66
C GLU A 185 -1.75 -21.03 4.43
N ARG A 186 -2.91 -21.03 3.74
CA ARG A 186 -3.07 -21.78 2.49
C ARG A 186 -2.04 -21.34 1.45
N ILE A 187 -1.94 -20.03 1.17
CA ILE A 187 -1.00 -19.48 0.19
C ILE A 187 0.44 -19.90 0.51
N LEU A 188 0.84 -19.81 1.78
CA LEU A 188 2.18 -20.15 2.21
C LEU A 188 2.47 -21.65 2.07
N SER A 189 1.49 -22.50 2.39
CA SER A 189 1.62 -23.96 2.21
C SER A 189 1.76 -24.37 0.74
N GLU A 190 1.11 -23.63 -0.17
CA GLU A 190 1.19 -23.86 -1.62
C GLU A 190 2.46 -23.25 -2.23
N TYR A 191 3.03 -22.19 -1.64
CA TYR A 191 4.19 -21.49 -2.15
C TYR A 191 5.11 -20.96 -1.04
N ALA A 192 5.86 -21.86 -0.43
CA ALA A 192 6.83 -21.57 0.63
C ALA A 192 7.85 -20.44 0.35
N PRO A 193 8.31 -20.18 -0.91
CA PRO A 193 9.25 -19.08 -1.16
C PRO A 193 8.73 -17.68 -0.79
N TYR A 194 7.44 -17.52 -0.49
CA TYR A 194 6.91 -16.26 0.03
C TYR A 194 7.34 -15.93 1.46
N GLU A 195 7.85 -16.88 2.23
CA GLU A 195 8.30 -16.68 3.62
C GLU A 195 9.52 -15.75 3.73
N ARG A 196 10.38 -15.74 2.71
CA ARG A 196 11.64 -14.97 2.69
C ARG A 196 11.45 -13.67 1.89
N PRO A 197 12.34 -12.69 1.94
CA PRO A 197 12.33 -11.60 0.95
C PRO A 197 12.37 -12.13 -0.49
N PRO A 198 11.74 -11.46 -1.47
CA PRO A 198 11.89 -11.85 -2.88
C PRO A 198 13.33 -11.65 -3.35
N ASN A 199 13.75 -12.32 -4.43
CA ASN A 199 15.14 -12.25 -4.92
C ASN A 199 15.65 -10.82 -5.21
N SER A 200 14.75 -9.87 -5.48
CA SER A 200 15.09 -8.47 -5.69
C SER A 200 15.20 -7.65 -4.39
N VAL A 201 15.19 -8.30 -3.23
CA VAL A 201 15.31 -7.66 -1.92
C VAL A 201 16.31 -8.44 -1.07
N ALA A 202 17.36 -7.76 -0.64
CA ALA A 202 18.37 -8.33 0.25
C ALA A 202 18.41 -7.52 1.55
N ILE A 203 18.62 -8.21 2.68
CA ILE A 203 18.92 -7.58 3.97
C ILE A 203 20.39 -7.88 4.25
N ARG A 204 21.19 -6.83 4.47
CA ARG A 204 22.65 -6.91 4.58
C ARG A 204 23.18 -6.04 5.71
N PRO A 205 24.37 -6.35 6.26
CA PRO A 205 25.08 -5.41 7.12
C PRO A 205 25.25 -4.06 6.44
N THR A 206 24.99 -2.97 7.16
CA THR A 206 25.11 -1.61 6.60
C THR A 206 26.53 -1.32 6.14
N GLU A 207 27.55 -1.83 6.82
CA GLU A 207 28.95 -1.69 6.43
C GLU A 207 29.26 -2.27 5.05
N ASP A 208 28.66 -3.41 4.70
CA ASP A 208 28.84 -4.04 3.39
C ASP A 208 28.20 -3.21 2.27
N VAL A 209 27.02 -2.62 2.55
CA VAL A 209 26.32 -1.75 1.59
C VAL A 209 27.10 -0.47 1.36
N VAL A 210 27.65 0.15 2.41
CA VAL A 210 28.51 1.33 2.30
C VAL A 210 29.79 1.00 1.53
N ALA A 211 30.40 -0.16 1.75
CA ALA A 211 31.59 -0.59 1.02
C ALA A 211 31.32 -0.91 -0.46
N GLN A 212 30.09 -1.32 -0.80
CA GLN A 212 29.70 -1.62 -2.18
C GLN A 212 29.40 -0.36 -3.00
N HIS A 213 28.87 0.69 -2.37
CA HIS A 213 28.41 1.90 -3.06
C HIS A 213 29.17 3.13 -2.58
N ASP A 214 30.18 3.52 -3.37
CA ASP A 214 30.89 4.77 -3.18
C ASP A 214 29.90 5.94 -3.15
N GLY A 215 29.99 6.78 -2.12
CA GLY A 215 29.15 7.98 -2.01
C GLY A 215 27.89 7.83 -1.17
N LEU A 216 27.57 6.67 -0.58
CA LEU A 216 26.62 6.58 0.53
C LEU A 216 27.18 7.37 1.73
N PRO A 217 26.68 8.57 2.05
CA PRO A 217 27.24 9.39 3.11
C PRO A 217 26.56 9.06 4.45
N GLY A 218 27.21 9.42 5.55
CA GLY A 218 26.54 9.54 6.86
C GLY A 218 25.67 10.81 7.00
N SER A 219 25.32 11.46 5.88
CA SER A 219 24.53 12.69 5.84
C SER A 219 23.33 12.54 4.90
N GLY A 220 22.25 13.26 5.20
CA GLY A 220 20.95 13.10 4.54
C GLY A 220 20.10 12.07 5.28
N SER A 221 19.33 11.28 4.53
CA SER A 221 18.39 10.32 5.11
C SER A 221 19.02 8.98 5.53
N PHE A 222 20.13 8.61 4.90
CA PHE A 222 20.83 7.35 5.17
C PHE A 222 21.56 7.39 6.53
N ARG A 223 21.47 6.29 7.28
CA ARG A 223 21.97 6.18 8.66
C ARG A 223 23.00 5.07 8.78
N THR A 224 24.27 5.45 8.95
CA THR A 224 25.39 4.50 9.12
C THR A 224 25.43 3.87 10.52
N ASP A 225 24.64 4.40 11.47
CA ASP A 225 24.51 3.88 12.83
C ASP A 225 23.53 2.70 12.96
N ARG A 226 22.82 2.33 11.88
CA ARG A 226 21.97 1.13 11.83
C ARG A 226 22.78 -0.09 11.42
N ASP A 227 22.56 -1.22 12.08
CA ASP A 227 23.32 -2.46 11.83
C ASP A 227 23.04 -3.07 10.46
N GLU A 228 21.78 -2.98 9.99
CA GLU A 228 21.34 -3.59 8.74
C GLU A 228 20.67 -2.59 7.78
N THR A 229 20.75 -2.92 6.50
CA THR A 229 20.14 -2.19 5.40
C THR A 229 19.38 -3.14 4.49
N VAL A 230 18.16 -2.77 4.15
CA VAL A 230 17.31 -3.44 3.15
C VAL A 230 17.59 -2.82 1.80
N VAL A 231 18.12 -3.61 0.86
CA VAL A 231 18.41 -3.20 -0.51
C VAL A 231 17.37 -3.78 -1.45
N CYS A 232 16.61 -2.92 -2.12
CA CYS A 232 15.63 -3.29 -3.14
C CYS A 232 16.19 -3.03 -4.53
N GLU A 233 16.48 -4.10 -5.28
CA GLU A 233 17.04 -4.02 -6.62
C GLU A 233 15.96 -3.85 -7.69
N PHE A 234 16.18 -2.91 -8.62
CA PHE A 234 15.32 -2.67 -9.76
C PHE A 234 16.12 -2.61 -11.08
N GLY A 235 16.01 -3.67 -11.88
CA GLY A 235 16.67 -3.77 -13.19
C GLY A 235 15.92 -3.12 -14.35
N PHE A 236 15.43 -1.88 -14.18
CA PHE A 236 14.83 -1.13 -15.29
C PHE A 236 15.79 -0.07 -15.85
N ARG A 237 15.78 0.11 -17.18
CA ARG A 237 16.60 1.11 -17.91
C ARG A 237 15.95 2.47 -18.09
N THR A 238 14.69 2.57 -17.72
CA THR A 238 13.94 3.81 -17.68
C THR A 238 13.16 3.83 -16.39
N ARG A 239 13.04 5.00 -15.76
CA ARG A 239 12.29 5.13 -14.51
C ARG A 239 10.86 4.69 -14.72
N ARG A 240 10.40 3.74 -13.90
CA ARG A 240 9.02 3.24 -13.88
C ARG A 240 8.34 3.71 -12.60
N THR A 241 7.03 3.83 -12.59
CA THR A 241 6.27 4.02 -11.36
C THR A 241 5.73 2.66 -10.92
N ASP A 242 4.82 2.10 -11.70
CA ASP A 242 4.20 0.83 -11.40
C ASP A 242 5.00 -0.37 -11.94
N PRO A 243 5.11 -1.47 -11.17
CA PRO A 243 4.53 -1.71 -9.84
C PRO A 243 5.46 -1.36 -8.65
N TYR A 244 6.54 -0.63 -8.89
CA TYR A 244 7.69 -0.56 -7.98
C TYR A 244 7.51 0.43 -6.84
N VAL A 245 6.96 1.61 -7.18
CA VAL A 245 6.82 2.72 -6.24
C VAL A 245 5.92 2.37 -5.06
N GLY A 246 4.79 1.72 -5.29
CA GLY A 246 3.91 1.32 -4.20
C GLY A 246 4.46 0.14 -3.39
N ALA A 247 5.20 -0.78 -4.04
CA ALA A 247 5.75 -1.96 -3.38
C ALA A 247 6.81 -1.62 -2.33
N GLN A 248 7.51 -0.48 -2.47
CA GLN A 248 8.49 -0.03 -1.48
C GLN A 248 7.85 0.19 -0.09
N PHE A 249 6.59 0.65 -0.02
CA PHE A 249 5.88 0.84 1.25
C PHE A 249 5.64 -0.49 1.95
N ALA A 250 5.32 -1.54 1.18
CA ALA A 250 5.19 -2.87 1.74
C ALA A 250 6.54 -3.37 2.31
N TYR A 251 7.64 -3.20 1.58
CA TYR A 251 8.97 -3.59 2.05
C TYR A 251 9.44 -2.77 3.25
N ASP A 252 9.13 -1.48 3.27
CA ASP A 252 9.39 -0.58 4.39
C ASP A 252 8.75 -1.09 5.68
N TYR A 253 7.44 -1.37 5.66
CA TYR A 253 6.75 -1.92 6.82
C TYR A 253 7.22 -3.32 7.19
N LEU A 254 7.42 -4.20 6.21
CA LEU A 254 7.85 -5.57 6.45
C LEU A 254 9.23 -5.68 7.11
N TYR A 255 10.17 -4.82 6.69
CA TYR A 255 11.59 -5.04 6.96
C TYR A 255 12.31 -3.88 7.66
N CYS A 256 11.72 -2.67 7.70
CA CYS A 256 12.40 -1.48 8.25
C CYS A 256 11.64 -0.82 9.41
N ARG A 257 10.31 -0.68 9.34
CA ARG A 257 9.55 0.10 10.32
C ARG A 257 9.33 -0.62 11.65
N THR A 258 9.53 0.14 12.71
CA THR A 258 9.18 -0.18 14.09
C THR A 258 8.10 0.75 14.66
N GLY A 259 7.79 1.86 13.97
CA GLY A 259 6.74 2.81 14.35
C GLY A 259 6.05 3.51 13.16
N PRO A 260 5.11 4.43 13.44
CA PRO A 260 4.21 5.03 12.44
C PRO A 260 4.89 5.93 11.40
N SER A 261 6.14 6.32 11.58
CA SER A 261 6.86 7.19 10.64
C SER A 261 8.10 6.52 10.05
N VAL A 262 8.65 7.10 8.96
CA VAL A 262 9.93 6.68 8.37
C VAL A 262 11.14 6.96 9.27
N ALA A 263 10.98 7.78 10.31
CA ALA A 263 12.00 7.98 11.33
C ALA A 263 12.06 6.78 12.29
N ASP A 264 10.94 6.08 12.49
CA ASP A 264 10.81 4.93 13.37
C ASP A 264 11.22 3.64 12.66
N ARG A 265 12.52 3.48 12.41
CA ARG A 265 13.08 2.31 11.73
C ARG A 265 14.36 1.79 12.36
N ASP A 266 14.51 0.47 12.35
CA ASP A 266 15.73 -0.25 12.74
C ASP A 266 16.70 -0.47 11.57
N ARG A 267 16.21 -0.49 10.33
CA ARG A 267 17.00 -0.66 9.10
C ARG A 267 16.87 0.51 8.14
N ASN A 268 17.90 0.73 7.33
CA ASN A 268 17.80 1.61 6.16
C ASN A 268 17.01 0.92 5.05
N LEU A 269 16.37 1.72 4.18
CA LEU A 269 15.80 1.28 2.91
C LEU A 269 16.56 1.91 1.73
N VAL A 270 17.31 1.11 0.98
CA VAL A 270 18.02 1.52 -0.23
C VAL A 270 17.31 0.99 -1.46
N LEU A 271 17.07 1.85 -2.45
CA LEU A 271 16.54 1.45 -3.76
C LEU A 271 17.70 1.48 -4.77
N ASP A 272 18.12 0.30 -5.22
CA ASP A 272 19.28 0.12 -6.10
C ASP A 272 18.82 -0.04 -7.56
N MET A 273 19.29 0.86 -8.43
CA MET A 273 18.88 1.00 -9.83
C MET A 273 20.11 1.11 -10.74
N PRO A 274 20.89 0.02 -10.87
CA PRO A 274 22.22 0.06 -11.48
C PRO A 274 22.21 0.29 -13.01
N GLU A 275 21.03 0.27 -13.64
CA GLU A 275 20.87 0.52 -15.09
C GLU A 275 20.41 1.96 -15.42
N LEU A 276 20.34 2.86 -14.42
CA LEU A 276 19.93 4.25 -14.59
C LEU A 276 21.03 5.21 -14.17
N ASP A 277 21.28 6.25 -14.95
CA ASP A 277 22.13 7.38 -14.56
C ASP A 277 21.32 8.54 -13.98
N ARG A 278 22.01 9.49 -13.33
CA ARG A 278 21.41 10.68 -12.71
C ARG A 278 20.64 11.51 -13.72
N GLU A 279 21.18 11.71 -14.92
CA GLU A 279 20.54 12.51 -15.98
C GLU A 279 19.17 11.89 -16.35
N THR A 280 19.15 10.60 -16.69
CA THR A 280 17.95 9.84 -17.03
C THR A 280 16.94 9.85 -15.88
N TRP A 281 17.39 9.75 -14.62
CA TRP A 281 16.53 9.77 -13.43
C TRP A 281 15.71 11.06 -13.32
N PHE A 282 16.33 12.21 -13.60
CA PHE A 282 15.68 13.53 -13.51
C PHE A 282 14.98 13.95 -14.81
N ASP A 283 15.46 13.52 -15.98
CA ASP A 283 14.88 13.87 -17.27
C ASP A 283 13.53 13.21 -17.52
N TYR A 284 13.40 11.92 -17.21
CA TYR A 284 12.22 11.17 -17.61
C TYR A 284 11.00 11.39 -16.72
N HIS A 285 11.17 11.96 -15.52
CA HIS A 285 10.09 12.41 -14.64
C HIS A 285 10.68 13.35 -13.58
N PRO A 286 10.82 14.68 -13.83
CA PRO A 286 11.35 15.58 -12.83
C PRO A 286 10.51 15.46 -11.57
N TYR A 287 11.16 15.61 -10.40
CA TYR A 287 10.42 15.64 -9.14
C TYR A 287 9.26 16.62 -9.27
N LYS A 288 8.05 16.09 -9.12
CA LYS A 288 6.81 16.85 -9.14
C LYS A 288 6.06 16.52 -7.85
N PRO A 289 6.06 17.42 -6.85
CA PRO A 289 5.18 17.28 -5.70
C PRO A 289 3.75 17.05 -6.20
N GLY A 290 3.02 16.12 -5.61
CA GLY A 290 1.66 15.76 -6.06
C GLY A 290 1.58 14.63 -7.04
N ASN A 291 2.71 14.18 -7.58
CA ASN A 291 2.71 13.07 -8.50
C ASN A 291 3.22 11.80 -7.83
N LYS A 292 2.68 10.65 -8.25
CA LYS A 292 3.15 9.30 -7.91
C LYS A 292 4.66 9.12 -8.04
N THR A 293 5.34 9.89 -8.90
CA THR A 293 6.80 9.88 -9.02
C THR A 293 7.53 10.37 -7.76
N ALA A 294 6.94 11.27 -6.97
CA ALA A 294 7.54 11.78 -5.73
C ALA A 294 7.70 10.69 -4.66
N LEU A 295 6.89 9.63 -4.74
CA LEU A 295 6.91 8.53 -3.78
C LEU A 295 8.21 7.71 -3.80
N TRP A 296 9.01 7.80 -4.87
CA TRP A 296 10.35 7.22 -4.90
C TRP A 296 11.24 7.70 -3.73
N TYR A 297 10.91 8.87 -3.17
CA TYR A 297 11.65 9.49 -2.08
C TYR A 297 10.94 9.40 -0.72
N ALA A 298 9.68 8.95 -0.70
CA ALA A 298 8.84 8.96 0.50
C ALA A 298 9.38 7.99 1.57
N CYS A 299 9.82 6.80 1.14
CA CYS A 299 10.35 5.78 2.03
C CYS A 299 11.87 5.57 1.91
N ALA A 300 12.48 5.86 0.77
CA ALA A 300 13.90 5.55 0.55
C ALA A 300 14.82 6.37 1.46
N ASP A 301 15.82 5.74 2.06
CA ASP A 301 16.95 6.39 2.73
C ASP A 301 18.10 6.71 1.77
N ALA A 302 18.24 5.92 0.70
CA ALA A 302 19.10 6.23 -0.44
C ALA A 302 18.52 5.68 -1.74
N LEU A 303 18.82 6.36 -2.84
CA LEU A 303 18.70 5.82 -4.20
C LEU A 303 20.11 5.65 -4.76
N VAL A 304 20.43 4.44 -5.20
CA VAL A 304 21.71 4.14 -5.86
C VAL A 304 21.45 4.07 -7.37
N LEU A 305 22.16 4.91 -8.12
CA LEU A 305 22.15 4.96 -9.57
C LEU A 305 23.50 4.42 -10.09
N SER A 306 23.61 4.22 -11.40
CA SER A 306 24.82 3.72 -12.05
C SER A 306 26.03 4.63 -11.92
N ASP A 307 25.81 5.94 -11.73
CA ASP A 307 26.83 6.99 -11.68
C ASP A 307 26.71 7.91 -10.46
N ASP A 308 25.73 7.71 -9.57
CA ASP A 308 25.46 8.61 -8.46
C ASP A 308 24.69 7.95 -7.31
N VAL A 309 24.71 8.58 -6.14
CA VAL A 309 23.93 8.18 -4.96
C VAL A 309 23.18 9.38 -4.41
N LEU A 310 21.86 9.25 -4.28
CA LEU A 310 20.98 10.29 -3.77
C LEU A 310 20.53 9.94 -2.35
N THR A 311 20.65 10.86 -1.40
CA THR A 311 20.24 10.65 0.01
C THR A 311 19.46 11.82 0.64
N ASP A 312 19.40 12.97 -0.04
CA ASP A 312 18.75 14.17 0.49
C ASP A 312 17.26 14.20 0.11
N PHE A 313 16.44 13.64 0.98
CA PHE A 313 15.00 13.44 0.77
C PHE A 313 14.13 14.03 1.89
N ALA A 314 14.72 14.76 2.84
CA ALA A 314 13.99 15.27 3.99
C ALA A 314 12.78 16.13 3.58
N GLN A 315 12.95 16.95 2.55
CA GLN A 315 11.91 17.78 1.92
C GLN A 315 10.80 16.98 1.23
N PHE A 316 10.98 15.69 1.01
CA PHE A 316 9.99 14.79 0.39
C PHE A 316 9.31 13.88 1.41
N ARG A 317 9.79 13.91 2.65
CA ARG A 317 9.28 13.11 3.75
C ARG A 317 8.25 13.89 4.52
N GLN A 318 7.45 13.15 5.27
CA GLN A 318 6.54 13.77 6.20
C GLN A 318 7.35 14.46 7.31
N GLY A 319 7.03 15.72 7.64
CA GLY A 319 7.52 16.39 8.84
C GLY A 319 6.88 15.80 10.10
N ASP A 320 7.23 16.32 11.29
CA ASP A 320 6.77 15.84 12.61
C ASP A 320 5.23 15.81 12.79
N ARG A 321 4.46 16.38 11.85
CA ARG A 321 2.99 16.39 11.83
C ARG A 321 2.38 15.40 10.84
N GLY A 322 3.17 14.48 10.28
CA GLY A 322 2.68 13.48 9.33
C GLY A 322 2.35 14.03 7.94
N ARG A 323 2.74 15.27 7.61
CA ARG A 323 2.52 15.85 6.28
C ARG A 323 3.80 15.88 5.49
N ILE A 324 3.77 15.41 4.24
CA ILE A 324 4.87 15.69 3.29
C ILE A 324 4.96 17.20 3.24
N ASP A 325 6.01 17.76 3.84
CA ASP A 325 6.06 19.18 4.15
C ASP A 325 5.96 19.99 2.84
N GLN A 326 4.94 20.85 2.80
CA GLN A 326 4.72 21.90 1.80
C GLN A 326 4.39 21.41 0.38
N TYR A 327 3.14 20.93 0.22
CA TYR A 327 2.42 21.05 -1.05
C TYR A 327 1.95 22.50 -1.28
N ARG A 328 2.89 23.42 -1.53
CA ARG A 328 2.70 24.66 -2.30
C ARG A 328 4.04 25.10 -2.88
#